data_AF-A0A2V8HUC0-F1
#
_entry.id   AF-A0A2V8HUC0-F1
#
_cell.length_a   1.000
_cell.length_b   1.000
_cell.length_c   1.000
_cell.angle_alpha   90.00
_cell.angle_beta   90.00
_cell.angle_gamma   90.00
#
_symmetry.space_group_name_H-M   'P 1'
#
loop_
_entity.id
_entity.type
_entity.pdbx_description
1 polymer ?
#
loop_
_entity_poly.entity_id
_entity_poly.type
_entity_poly.pdbx_seq_one_letter_code
_entity_poly.pdbx_strand_id
1 'polypeptide(L)' 'MRNARMRIAPGKVVDGRVELDAELPEGASVTVLALEGDETFEADAETEKMLLEAIAQCRRGQSSPLKDLLAEMRSRE' A
#
# COMPACT_ATOMS: atom_id res chain seq x y z
N MET A 1 -7.22 -9.22 17.07
CA MET A 1 -7.23 -7.91 16.36
C MET A 1 -8.49 -7.81 15.53
N ARG A 2 -9.32 -6.79 15.75
CA ARG A 2 -10.54 -6.58 14.95
C ARG A 2 -10.07 -6.06 13.59
N ASN A 3 -10.20 -6.86 12.53
CA ASN A 3 -9.99 -6.39 11.16
C ASN A 3 -11.04 -5.32 10.87
N ALA A 4 -10.71 -4.05 11.12
CA ALA A 4 -11.53 -2.93 10.70
C ALA A 4 -11.52 -2.92 9.17
N ARG A 5 -12.70 -2.94 8.55
CA ARG A 5 -12.85 -2.93 7.10
C ARG A 5 -12.40 -1.55 6.58
N MET A 6 -11.14 -1.45 6.16
CA MET A 6 -10.63 -0.23 5.51
C MET A 6 -11.34 -0.02 4.18
N ARG A 7 -11.70 1.23 3.90
CA ARG A 7 -12.27 1.66 2.62
C ARG A 7 -11.32 2.68 1.99
N ILE A 8 -11.05 2.54 0.71
CA ILE A 8 -10.30 3.52 -0.08
C ILE A 8 -11.34 4.29 -0.90
N ALA A 9 -11.35 5.61 -0.75
CA ALA A 9 -12.22 6.51 -1.50
C ALA A 9 -11.37 7.56 -2.22
N PRO A 10 -11.70 7.92 -3.47
CA PRO A 10 -11.02 9.01 -4.15
C PRO A 10 -11.30 10.33 -3.44
N GLY A 11 -10.32 11.22 -3.46
CA GLY A 11 -10.43 12.56 -2.93
C GLY A 11 -9.38 13.47 -3.56
N LYS A 12 -9.53 14.78 -3.35
CA LYS A 12 -8.61 15.80 -3.82
C LYS A 12 -8.39 16.85 -2.74
N VAL A 13 -7.29 17.59 -2.84
CA VAL A 13 -7.04 18.74 -1.96
C VAL A 13 -7.54 20.02 -2.65
N VAL A 14 -8.44 20.75 -2.01
CA VAL A 14 -8.94 22.07 -2.45
C VAL A 14 -8.76 23.04 -1.29
N ASP A 15 -8.08 24.17 -1.52
CA ASP A 15 -7.78 25.19 -0.50
C ASP A 15 -7.18 24.63 0.80
N GLY A 16 -6.27 23.65 0.67
CA GLY A 16 -5.61 23.00 1.80
C GLY A 16 -6.49 22.02 2.59
N ARG A 17 -7.68 21.66 2.07
CA ARG A 17 -8.62 20.72 2.68
C ARG A 17 -8.83 19.51 1.79
N VAL A 18 -8.95 18.33 2.40
CA VAL A 18 -9.27 17.10 1.68
C VAL A 18 -10.78 17.06 1.42
N GLU A 19 -11.17 17.09 0.16
CA GLU A 19 -12.53 16.79 -0.30
C GLU A 19 -12.60 15.31 -0.72
N LEU A 20 -13.50 14.56 -0.09
CA LEU A 20 -13.72 13.15 -0.39
C LEU A 20 -15.04 13.00 -1.17
N ASP A 21 -15.02 12.21 -2.25
CA ASP A 21 -16.23 11.80 -2.95
C ASP A 21 -16.77 10.49 -2.35
N ALA A 22 -17.10 10.53 -1.06
CA ALA A 22 -17.65 9.39 -0.31
C ALA A 22 -18.33 9.81 0.99
N GLU A 23 -19.38 9.08 1.37
CA GLU A 23 -20.02 9.20 2.68
C GLU A 23 -19.29 8.34 3.73
N LEU A 24 -18.91 8.99 4.83
CA LEU A 24 -18.31 8.35 5.99
C LEU A 24 -19.32 8.35 7.15
N PRO A 25 -19.49 7.22 7.87
CA PRO A 25 -20.36 7.19 9.03
C PRO A 25 -19.80 8.08 10.13
N GLU A 26 -20.70 8.67 10.93
CA GLU A 26 -20.32 9.48 12.09
C GLU A 26 -19.41 8.69 13.04
N GLY A 27 -18.38 9.36 13.56
CA GLY A 27 -17.40 8.75 14.48
C GLY A 27 -16.35 7.86 13.82
N ALA A 28 -16.31 7.78 12.48
CA ALA A 28 -15.27 7.03 11.79
C ALA A 28 -13.87 7.63 12.00
N SER A 29 -12.90 6.79 12.39
CA SER A 29 -11.48 7.16 12.34
C SER A 29 -10.99 7.18 10.90
N VAL A 30 -10.45 8.32 10.47
CA VAL A 30 -9.93 8.54 9.12
C VAL A 30 -8.42 8.73 9.17
N THR A 31 -7.72 8.06 8.25
CA THR A 31 -6.29 8.29 7.98
C THR A 31 -6.17 8.80 6.56
N VAL A 32 -5.53 9.97 6.39
CA VAL A 32 -5.25 10.54 5.07
C VAL A 32 -3.83 10.13 4.68
N LEU A 33 -3.71 9.51 3.52
CA LEU A 33 -2.42 9.22 2.88
C LEU A 33 -2.24 10.21 1.74
N ALA A 34 -1.36 11.18 1.92
CA ALA A 34 -0.94 12.09 0.86
C ALA A 34 0.41 11.61 0.31
N LEU A 35 0.49 11.44 -1.00
CA LEU A 35 1.76 11.21 -1.68
C LEU A 35 2.49 12.56 -1.76
N GLU A 36 3.63 12.69 -1.11
CA GLU A 36 4.51 13.84 -1.29
C GLU A 36 5.25 13.69 -2.62
N GLY A 37 4.66 14.21 -3.69
CA GLY A 37 5.27 14.29 -5.02
C GLY A 37 5.54 12.97 -5.73
N ASP A 38 5.98 13.07 -6.98
CA ASP A 38 6.69 11.99 -7.67
C ASP A 38 8.14 12.01 -7.19
N GLU A 39 8.38 11.72 -5.90
CA GLU A 39 9.74 11.52 -5.45
C GLU A 39 10.29 10.26 -6.12
N THR A 40 11.22 10.47 -7.05
CA THR A 40 11.93 9.37 -7.70
C THR A 40 12.85 8.73 -6.68
N PHE A 41 12.67 7.43 -6.47
CA PHE A 41 13.64 6.63 -5.72
C PHE A 41 14.93 6.50 -6.54
N GLU A 42 16.05 6.97 -6.00
CA GLU A 42 17.37 6.68 -6.58
C GLU A 42 17.84 5.30 -6.11
N ALA A 43 18.04 4.40 -7.06
CA ALA A 43 18.65 3.09 -6.84
C ALA A 43 20.07 3.09 -7.42
N ASP A 44 21.03 2.52 -6.71
CA ASP A 44 22.29 2.13 -7.36
C ASP A 44 22.06 0.99 -8.35
N ALA A 45 23.05 0.72 -9.21
CA ALA A 45 22.91 -0.26 -10.29
C ALA A 45 22.66 -1.70 -9.80
N GLU A 46 23.16 -2.05 -8.62
CA GLU A 46 22.95 -3.37 -8.02
C GLU A 46 21.51 -3.51 -7.52
N THR A 47 21.03 -2.49 -6.81
CA THR A 47 19.67 -2.39 -6.29
C THR A 47 18.66 -2.35 -7.42
N GLU A 48 18.91 -1.57 -8.48
CA GLU A 48 18.04 -1.51 -9.66
C GLU A 48 17.92 -2.90 -10.31
N LYS A 49 19.04 -3.59 -10.51
CA LYS A 49 19.06 -4.95 -11.08
C LYS A 49 18.25 -5.92 -10.23
N MET A 50 18.43 -5.89 -8.91
CA MET A 50 17.67 -6.72 -7.97
C MET A 50 16.16 -6.45 -8.06
N LEU A 51 15.76 -5.18 -8.10
CA LEU A 51 14.35 -4.78 -8.19
C LEU A 51 13.71 -5.22 -9.51
N LEU A 52 14.43 -5.04 -10.63
CA LEU A 52 13.97 -5.49 -11.95
C LEU A 52 13.79 -7.01 -11.98
N GLU A 53 14.70 -7.77 -11.36
CA GLU A 53 14.57 -9.22 -11.24
C GLU A 53 13.35 -9.61 -10.40
N ALA A 54 13.13 -8.97 -9.25
CA ALA A 54 11.95 -9.20 -8.41
C ALA A 54 10.64 -8.89 -9.15
N ILE A 55 10.58 -7.79 -9.89
CA ILE A 55 9.41 -7.45 -10.74
C ILE A 55 9.19 -8.55 -11.80
N ALA A 56 10.26 -9.05 -12.42
CA ALA A 56 10.16 -10.13 -13.38
C ALA A 56 9.68 -11.45 -12.74
N GLN A 57 10.11 -11.75 -11.51
CA GLN A 57 9.62 -12.90 -10.73
C GLN A 57 8.10 -12.79 -10.48
N CYS A 58 7.62 -11.63 -10.02
CA CYS A 58 6.19 -11.37 -9.84
C CYS A 58 5.40 -11.55 -11.14
N ARG A 59 5.90 -11.04 -12.27
CA ARG A 59 5.27 -11.21 -13.59
C ARG A 59 5.20 -12.66 -14.04
N ARG A 60 6.15 -13.50 -13.62
CA ARG A 60 6.13 -14.96 -13.85
C ARG A 60 5.24 -15.72 -12.84
N GLY A 61 4.55 -15.02 -11.95
CA GLY A 61 3.71 -15.64 -10.91
C GLY A 61 4.51 -16.26 -9.77
N GLN A 62 5.80 -15.95 -9.64
CA GLN A 62 6.67 -16.44 -8.57
C GLN A 62 6.50 -15.57 -7.31
N SER A 63 5.27 -15.46 -6.83
CA SER A 63 4.89 -14.68 -5.65
C SER A 63 3.96 -15.48 -4.75
N SER A 64 4.12 -15.36 -3.44
CA SER A 64 3.24 -16.02 -2.47
C SER A 64 2.03 -15.12 -2.14
N PRO A 65 0.81 -15.68 -2.03
CA PRO A 65 -0.33 -14.95 -1.50
C PRO A 65 -0.09 -14.47 -0.07
N LEU A 66 -0.52 -13.24 0.25
CA LEU A 66 -0.32 -12.64 1.58
C LEU A 66 -0.86 -13.52 2.73
N LYS A 67 -1.99 -14.19 2.52
CA LYS A 67 -2.59 -15.09 3.51
C LYS A 67 -1.63 -16.24 3.92
N ASP A 68 -0.85 -16.75 2.97
CA ASP A 68 0.04 -17.89 3.17
C ASP A 68 1.30 -17.43 3.89
N LEU A 69 1.85 -16.27 3.50
CA LEU A 69 2.95 -15.61 4.21
C LEU A 69 2.60 -15.33 5.68
N LEU A 70 1.42 -14.79 5.96
CA LEU A 70 0.97 -14.50 7.33
C LEU A 70 0.77 -15.79 8.15
N ALA A 71 0.34 -16.89 7.53
CA ALA A 71 0.24 -18.17 8.20
C ALA A 71 1.64 -18.70 8.58
N GLU A 72 2.60 -18.60 7.66
CA GLU A 72 3.98 -18.99 7.88
C GLU A 72 4.64 -18.19 9.02
N MET A 73 4.51 -16.85 9.02
CA MET A 73 5.10 -15.99 10.06
C MET A 73 4.58 -16.35 11.46
N ARG A 74 3.26 -16.58 11.59
CA ARG A 74 2.63 -16.99 12.87
C ARG A 74 3.05 -18.38 13.35
N SER A 75 3.55 -19.23 12.45
CA SER A 75 4.06 -20.56 12.81
C SER A 75 5.50 -20.55 13.33
N ARG A 76 6.18 -19.40 13.21
CA ARG A 76 7.57 -19.18 13.62
C ARG A 76 7.69 -18.41 14.94
N GLU A 77 6.58 -17.90 15.47
CA GLU A 77 6.43 -17.36 16.85
C GLU A 77 6.06 -18.49 17.82
#